data_AF-A0A382KJ03-F1
#
_entry.id   AF-A0A382KJ03-F1
#
_cell.length_a   1.000
_cell.length_b   1.000
_cell.length_c   1.000
_cell.angle_alpha   90.00
_cell.angle_beta   90.00
_cell.angle_gamma   90.00
#
_symmetry.space_group_name_H-M   'P 1'
#
loop_
_entity.id
_entity.type
_entity.pdbx_description
1 polymer ?
#
loop_
_entity_poly.entity_id
_entity_poly.type
_entity_poly.pdbx_seq_one_letter_code
_entity_poly.pdbx_strand_id
1 'polypeptide(L)' 'MEKIFKNITDLLNKAITLSLYFICLGVIVQLLIDETLLGWDPVGNIKDAGGSFIGVIALVVLYLLFIKKEA' A
#
# COMPACT_ATOMS: atom_id res chain seq x y z
N MET A 1 22.50 -14.13 13.35
CA MET A 1 22.30 -13.10 12.30
C MET A 1 21.02 -13.38 11.52
N GLU A 2 20.84 -14.59 10.96
CA GLU A 2 19.63 -14.96 10.19
C GLU A 2 18.30 -14.83 10.96
N LYS A 3 18.24 -15.25 12.23
CA LYS A 3 17.01 -15.11 13.05
C LYS A 3 16.59 -13.66 13.27
N ILE A 4 17.55 -12.75 13.46
CA ILE A 4 17.27 -11.33 13.66
C ILE A 4 16.75 -10.72 12.36
N PHE A 5 17.40 -11.05 11.23
CA PHE A 5 16.95 -10.62 9.91
C PHE A 5 15.53 -11.09 9.62
N LYS A 6 15.24 -12.38 9.84
CA LYS A 6 13.91 -12.95 9.65
C LYS A 6 12.84 -12.25 10.49
N ASN A 7 13.13 -11.99 11.77
CA ASN A 7 12.20 -11.29 12.65
C ASN A 7 11.93 -9.85 12.20
N ILE A 8 12.95 -9.13 11.72
CA ILE A 8 12.80 -7.78 11.19
C ILE A 8 11.95 -7.79 9.92
N THR A 9 12.21 -8.71 9.00
CA THR A 9 11.42 -8.86 7.77
C THR A 9 9.96 -9.20 8.07
N ASP A 10 9.71 -10.11 9.00
CA ASP A 10 8.35 -10.46 9.42
C ASP A 10 7.62 -9.28 10.06
N LEU A 11 8.31 -8.47 10.86
CA LEU A 11 7.74 -7.27 11.48
C LEU A 11 7.44 -6.20 10.42
N LEU A 12 8.36 -5.96 9.48
CA LEU A 12 8.14 -5.07 8.34
C LEU A 12 6.94 -5.50 7.51
N ASN A 13 6.84 -6.78 7.16
CA ASN A 13 5.72 -7.29 6.37
C ASN A 13 4.38 -7.08 7.10
N LYS A 14 4.33 -7.33 8.42
CA LYS A 14 3.14 -7.07 9.23
C LYS A 14 2.81 -5.58 9.29
N ALA A 15 3.80 -4.73 9.52
CA ALA A 15 3.62 -3.28 9.57
C ALA A 15 3.10 -2.75 8.24
N ILE A 16 3.70 -3.14 7.11
CA ILE A 16 3.27 -2.77 5.76
C ILE A 16 1.82 -3.22 5.53
N THR A 17 1.50 -4.47 5.87
CA THR A 17 0.14 -5.00 5.71
C THR A 17 -0.88 -4.20 6.53
N LEU A 18 -0.53 -3.87 7.77
CA LEU A 18 -1.38 -3.05 8.63
C LEU A 18 -1.55 -1.63 8.07
N SER A 19 -0.48 -1.00 7.62
CA SER A 19 -0.50 0.31 6.98
C SER A 19 -1.38 0.32 5.73
N LEU A 20 -1.34 -0.73 4.91
CA LEU A 20 -2.22 -0.88 3.75
C LEU A 20 -3.70 -0.91 4.17
N TYR A 21 -4.06 -1.69 5.19
CA TYR A 21 -5.43 -1.70 5.69
C TYR A 21 -5.87 -0.33 6.21
N PHE A 22 -5.01 0.38 6.94
CA PHE A 22 -5.30 1.72 7.42
C PHE A 22 -5.47 2.73 6.28
N ILE A 23 -4.62 2.69 5.25
CA ILE A 23 -4.74 3.56 4.07
C ILE A 23 -6.05 3.28 3.34
N CYS A 24 -6.37 2.00 3.07
CA CYS A 24 -7.62 1.64 2.39
C CYS A 24 -8.85 2.08 3.18
N LEU A 25 -8.85 1.88 4.50
CA LEU A 25 -9.94 2.32 5.37
C LEU A 25 -10.04 3.85 5.38
N GLY A 26 -8.92 4.55 5.49
CA GLY A 26 -8.85 6.01 5.42
C GLY A 26 -9.42 6.55 4.10
N VAL A 27 -9.04 5.95 2.96
CA VAL A 27 -9.59 6.32 1.64
C VAL A 27 -11.10 6.14 1.61
N ILE A 28 -11.62 4.99 2.05
CA ILE A 28 -13.06 4.70 2.02
C ILE A 28 -13.83 5.70 2.91
N VAL A 29 -13.36 5.89 4.15
CA VAL A 29 -14.03 6.78 5.09
C VAL A 29 -13.98 8.23 4.61
N GLN A 30 -12.84 8.68 4.06
CA GLN A 30 -12.74 10.02 3.49
C GLN A 30 -13.68 10.20 2.30
N LEU A 31 -13.80 9.22 1.41
CA LEU A 31 -14.74 9.29 0.28
C LEU A 31 -16.22 9.31 0.72
N LEU A 32 -16.55 8.72 1.87
CA LEU A 32 -17.91 8.71 2.40
C LEU A 32 -18.29 10.02 3.08
N ILE A 33 -17.35 10.64 3.79
CA ILE A 33 -17.59 11.87 4.58
C ILE A 33 -17.30 13.14 3.74
N ASP A 34 -16.53 13.00 2.65
CA ASP A 34 -16.09 14.08 1.75
C ASP A 34 -15.28 15.19 2.46
N GLU A 35 -14.68 14.85 3.61
CA GLU A 35 -13.82 15.73 4.40
C GLU A 35 -12.53 15.01 4.84
N THR A 36 -11.48 15.77 5.15
CA THR A 36 -10.22 15.21 5.65
C THR A 36 -10.39 14.52 7.01
N LEU A 37 -9.68 13.42 7.21
CA LEU A 37 -9.76 12.62 8.44
C LEU A 37 -8.78 13.14 9.48
N LEU A 38 -9.22 14.02 10.37
CA LEU A 38 -8.37 14.58 11.44
C LEU A 38 -7.10 15.24 10.87
N GLY A 39 -7.21 15.94 9.73
CA GLY A 39 -6.08 16.57 9.04
C GLY A 39 -5.24 15.62 8.17
N TRP A 40 -5.61 14.35 8.09
CA TRP A 40 -5.04 13.40 7.14
C TRP A 40 -5.90 13.31 5.88
N ASP A 41 -5.27 13.47 4.72
CA ASP A 41 -5.90 13.43 3.39
C ASP A 41 -5.35 12.26 2.55
N PRO A 42 -5.73 11.00 2.86
CA PRO A 42 -5.27 9.85 2.08
C PRO A 42 -5.68 9.89 0.61
N VAL A 43 -6.85 10.43 0.27
CA VAL A 43 -7.32 10.53 -1.12
C VAL A 43 -6.49 11.55 -1.90
N GLY A 44 -6.23 12.73 -1.33
CA GLY A 44 -5.36 13.77 -1.88
C GLY A 44 -3.94 13.26 -2.09
N ASN A 45 -3.37 12.58 -1.10
CA ASN A 45 -2.03 11.98 -1.22
C ASN A 45 -1.91 11.01 -2.41
N ILE A 46 -2.94 10.19 -2.66
CA ILE A 46 -2.95 9.27 -3.81
C ILE A 46 -3.13 10.05 -5.13
N LYS A 47 -3.99 11.07 -5.15
CA LYS A 47 -4.18 11.93 -6.33
C LYS A 47 -2.90 12.68 -6.69
N ASP A 48 -2.20 13.23 -5.69
CA ASP A 48 -0.94 13.95 -5.85
C ASP A 48 0.20 13.03 -6.31
N ALA A 49 0.20 11.76 -5.88
CA ALA A 49 1.11 10.76 -6.42
C ALA A 49 0.87 10.47 -7.91
N GLY A 50 -0.33 10.78 -8.42
CA GLY A 50 -0.66 10.83 -9.84
C GLY A 50 -0.25 9.59 -10.62
N GLY A 51 0.39 9.80 -11.77
CA GLY A 51 0.84 8.73 -12.67
C GLY A 51 1.87 7.77 -12.06
N SER A 52 2.62 8.21 -11.04
CA SER A 52 3.64 7.38 -10.39
C SER A 52 3.01 6.22 -9.61
N PHE A 53 1.88 6.46 -8.94
CA PHE A 53 1.15 5.41 -8.21
C PHE A 53 0.65 4.32 -9.16
N ILE A 54 0.07 4.73 -10.29
CA ILE A 54 -0.41 3.82 -11.34
C ILE A 54 0.76 3.03 -11.95
N GLY A 55 1.89 3.69 -12.21
CA GLY A 55 3.10 3.04 -12.74
C GLY A 55 3.64 1.94 -11.81
N VAL A 56 3.70 2.20 -10.50
CA VAL A 56 4.14 1.20 -9.52
C VAL A 56 3.17 0.02 -9.47
N ILE A 57 1.86 0.27 -9.46
CA ILE A 57 0.85 -0.80 -9.49
C ILE A 57 0.97 -1.63 -10.78
N ALA A 58 1.15 -0.99 -11.94
CA ALA A 58 1.31 -1.67 -13.21
C ALA A 58 2.54 -2.60 -13.21
N LEU A 59 3.67 -2.14 -12.68
CA LEU A 59 4.88 -2.97 -12.55
C LEU A 59 4.67 -4.15 -11.60
N VAL A 60 3.99 -3.94 -10.46
CA VAL A 60 3.68 -5.02 -9.52
C VAL A 60 2.76 -6.06 -10.18
N VAL A 61 1.71 -5.62 -10.89
CA VAL A 61 0.80 -6.54 -11.61
C VAL A 61 1.55 -7.31 -12.69
N LEU A 62 2.41 -6.65 -13.48
CA LEU A 62 3.24 -7.32 -14.48
C LEU A 62 4.17 -8.37 -13.85
N TYR A 63 4.82 -8.04 -12.74
CA TYR A 63 5.65 -8.97 -11.98
C TYR A 63 4.86 -10.18 -11.48
N LEU A 64 3.67 -9.97 -10.92
CA LEU A 64 2.79 -11.05 -10.47
C LEU A 64 2.34 -11.96 -11.62
N LEU A 65 2.01 -11.38 -12.79
CA LEU A 65 1.68 -12.15 -13.99
C LEU A 65 2.87 -12.97 -14.48
N PHE A 66 4.08 -12.43 -14.39
CA PHE A 66 5.30 -13.11 -14.81
C PHE A 66 5.63 -14.29 -13.91
N ILE A 67 5.56 -14.12 -12.58
CA ILE A 67 5.78 -15.22 -11.63
C ILE A 67 4.70 -16.30 -11.74
N LYS A 68 3.43 -15.92 -11.93
CA LYS A 68 2.35 -16.89 -12.15
C LYS A 68 2.48 -17.68 -13.44
N LYS A 69 3.26 -17.21 -14.42
CA LYS A 69 3.55 -17.94 -15.66
C LYS A 69 4.62 -19.02 -15.47
N GLU A 70 5.46 -18.90 -14.45
CA GLU A 70 6.49 -19.90 -14.12
C GLU A 70 5.99 -21.02 -13.19
N ALA A 71 4.74 -20.93 -12.69
CA ALA A 71 4.10 -21.92 -11.81
C ALA A 71 3.11 -22.84 -12.55
#